data_AF-A0A502BU55-F1
#
_entry.id   AF-A0A502BU55-F1
#
_cell.length_a   1.000
_cell.length_b   1.000
_cell.length_c   1.000
_cell.angle_alpha   90.00
_cell.angle_beta   90.00
_cell.angle_gamma   90.00
#
_symmetry.space_group_name_H-M   'P 1'
#
loop_
_entity.id
_entity.type
_entity.pdbx_description
1 polymer ?
#
loop_
_entity_poly.entity_id
_entity_poly.type
_entity_poly.pdbx_seq_one_letter_code
_entity_poly.pdbx_strand_id
1 'polypeptide(L)' 'MDNHIDMDNPLCRAYWCGNFSCSDAELANAVRIMDSTAVGLVGLYLATRRSESCALNQLHLAMDG' A
#
# COMPACT_ATOMS: atom_id res chain seq x y z
N MET A 1 -1.23 19.98 -10.78
CA MET A 1 -0.47 19.17 -9.81
C MET A 1 -0.52 17.76 -10.32
N ASP A 2 0.62 17.23 -10.75
CA ASP A 2 0.73 15.85 -11.20
C ASP A 2 0.61 14.94 -9.97
N ASN A 3 -0.55 14.29 -9.81
CA ASN A 3 -0.85 13.43 -8.66
C ASN A 3 -0.29 12.01 -8.87
N HIS A 4 0.98 11.94 -9.26
CA HIS A 4 1.68 10.70 -9.57
C HIS A 4 2.82 10.46 -8.58
N ILE A 5 3.01 9.19 -8.22
CA ILE A 5 4.16 8.75 -7.44
C ILE A 5 5.37 8.70 -8.38
N ASP A 6 6.44 9.40 -8.00
CA ASP A 6 7.75 9.25 -8.63
C ASP A 6 8.46 8.05 -8.00
N MET A 7 8.51 6.94 -8.74
CA MET A 7 9.12 5.68 -8.29
C MET A 7 10.65 5.67 -8.42
N ASP A 8 11.24 6.63 -9.14
CA ASP A 8 12.69 6.75 -9.26
C ASP A 8 13.28 7.59 -8.12
N ASN A 9 12.46 8.45 -7.51
CA ASN A 9 12.86 9.27 -6.37
C ASN A 9 12.76 8.51 -5.03
N PRO A 10 13.90 8.22 -4.36
CA PRO A 10 13.90 7.47 -3.09
C PRO A 10 13.19 8.21 -1.94
N LEU A 11 13.18 9.54 -1.94
CA LEU A 11 12.45 10.32 -0.93
C LEU A 11 10.94 10.19 -1.10
N CYS A 12 10.48 10.18 -2.35
CA CYS A 12 9.07 9.99 -2.67
C CYS A 12 8.60 8.60 -2.22
N ARG A 13 9.36 7.56 -2.57
CA ARG A 13 9.13 6.20 -2.11
C ARG A 13 9.11 6.07 -0.59
N ALA A 14 10.11 6.61 0.10
CA ALA A 14 10.17 6.57 1.57
C ALA A 14 8.95 7.26 2.23
N TYR A 15 8.50 8.39 1.68
CA TYR A 15 7.31 9.09 2.14
C TYR A 15 6.04 8.22 1.99
N TRP A 16 5.86 7.58 0.83
CA TRP A 16 4.73 6.68 0.58
C TRP A 16 4.75 5.43 1.46
N CYS A 17 5.91 4.79 1.55
CA CYS A 17 6.15 3.67 2.44
C CYS A 17 5.82 4.03 3.90
N GLY A 18 6.22 5.22 4.37
CA GLY A 18 5.89 5.72 5.70
C GLY A 18 4.39 5.90 5.91
N ASN A 19 3.71 6.59 5.01
CA ASN A 19 2.27 6.89 5.14
C ASN A 19 1.39 5.63 5.17
N PHE A 20 1.72 4.62 4.36
CA PHE A 20 0.95 3.37 4.29
C PHE A 20 1.58 2.24 5.10
N SER A 21 2.62 2.55 5.87
CA SER A 21 3.44 1.59 6.62
C SER A 21 3.94 0.42 5.76
N CYS A 22 4.08 0.56 4.44
CA CYS A 22 4.46 -0.50 3.52
C CYS A 22 5.96 -0.46 3.17
N SER A 23 6.48 -1.57 2.71
CA SER A 23 7.83 -1.67 2.15
C SER A 23 7.90 -1.17 0.72
N ASP A 24 9.11 -0.91 0.24
CA ASP A 24 9.34 -0.51 -1.14
C ASP A 24 8.89 -1.54 -2.17
N ALA A 25 9.09 -2.83 -1.86
CA ALA A 25 8.63 -3.92 -2.69
C ALA A 25 7.09 -3.96 -2.77
N GLU A 26 6.41 -3.70 -1.66
CA GLU A 26 4.94 -3.62 -1.62
C GLU A 26 4.42 -2.42 -2.42
N LEU A 27 5.07 -1.26 -2.31
CA LEU A 27 4.73 -0.07 -3.08
C LEU A 27 4.92 -0.30 -4.59
N ALA A 28 6.07 -0.86 -4.99
CA ALA A 28 6.34 -1.18 -6.40
C ALA A 28 5.38 -2.23 -6.95
N ASN A 29 5.03 -3.24 -6.16
CA ASN A 29 4.04 -4.24 -6.53
C ASN A 29 2.64 -3.64 -6.67
N ALA A 30 2.24 -2.72 -5.78
CA ALA A 30 0.96 -2.02 -5.87
C ALA A 30 0.86 -1.19 -7.15
N VAL A 31 1.90 -0.42 -7.48
CA VAL A 31 1.97 0.36 -8.74
C VAL A 31 1.84 -0.56 -9.95
N ARG A 32 2.53 -1.71 -9.94
CA ARG A 32 2.45 -2.71 -11.02
C ARG A 32 1.07 -3.34 -11.16
N ILE A 33 0.42 -3.69 -10.05
CA ILE A 33 -0.93 -4.31 -10.06
C ILE A 33 -1.96 -3.32 -10.57
N MET A 34 -1.86 -2.07 -10.13
CA MET A 34 -2.77 -1.00 -10.54
C MET A 34 -2.47 -0.44 -11.93
N ASP A 35 -1.34 -0.84 -12.53
CA ASP A 35 -0.78 -0.30 -13.78
C ASP A 35 -0.79 1.24 -13.82
N SER A 36 -0.54 1.85 -12.64
CA SER A 36 -0.71 3.27 -12.44
C SER A 36 0.13 3.76 -11.27
N THR A 37 0.72 4.94 -11.44
CA THR A 37 1.37 5.70 -10.38
C THR A 37 0.41 6.71 -9.74
N ALA A 38 -0.87 6.72 -10.09
CA ALA A 38 -1.82 7.65 -9.50
C ALA A 38 -1.93 7.43 -8.00
N VAL A 39 -1.58 8.46 -7.24
CA VAL A 39 -1.58 8.53 -5.77
C VAL A 39 -2.85 7.94 -5.17
N GLY A 40 -4.02 8.34 -5.71
CA GLY A 40 -5.31 7.89 -5.21
C GLY A 40 -5.55 6.38 -5.40
N LEU A 41 -5.17 5.83 -6.55
CA LEU A 41 -5.37 4.40 -6.86
C LEU A 41 -4.43 3.52 -6.03
N VAL A 42 -3.15 3.87 -6.01
CA VAL A 42 -2.12 3.11 -5.28
C VAL A 42 -2.35 3.20 -3.77
N GLY A 43 -2.65 4.40 -3.25
CA GLY A 43 -2.95 4.61 -1.84
C GLY A 43 -4.19 3.84 -1.39
N LEU A 44 -5.27 3.86 -2.19
CA LEU A 44 -6.48 3.11 -1.89
C LEU A 44 -6.20 1.60 -1.85
N TYR A 45 -5.48 1.07 -2.85
CA TYR A 45 -5.11 -0.35 -2.89
C TYR A 45 -4.32 -0.78 -1.63
N LEU A 46 -3.30 -0.02 -1.25
CA LEU A 46 -2.48 -0.31 -0.07
C LEU A 46 -3.30 -0.27 1.22
N ALA A 47 -4.20 0.71 1.37
CA ALA A 47 -5.08 0.83 2.53
C ALA A 47 -6.07 -0.34 2.63
N THR A 48 -6.71 -0.72 1.52
CA THR A 48 -7.65 -1.85 1.48
C THR A 48 -6.96 -3.17 1.83
N ARG A 49 -5.78 -3.43 1.25
CA ARG A 49 -5.05 -4.68 1.49
C ARG A 49 -4.62 -4.86 2.95
N ARG A 50 -4.26 -3.75 3.60
CA ARG A 50 -3.99 -3.70 5.05
C ARG A 50 -5.24 -4.01 5.87
N SER A 51 -6.39 -3.47 5.48
CA SER A 51 -7.67 -3.74 6.15
C SER A 51 -8.08 -5.21 6.03
N GLU A 52 -7.94 -5.81 4.84
CA GLU A 52 -8.21 -7.24 4.61
C GLU A 52 -7.27 -8.13 5.45
N SER A 53 -5.99 -7.80 5.52
CA SER A 53 -5.03 -8.53 6.36
C SER A 53 -5.37 -8.43 7.85
N CYS A 54 -5.78 -7.25 8.34
CA CYS A 54 -6.27 -7.07 9.72
C CYS A 54 -7.60 -7.82 9.97
N ALA A 55 -8.50 -7.87 8.99
CA ALA A 55 -9.76 -8.61 9.11
C ALA A 55 -9.52 -10.12 9.21
N LEU A 56 -8.60 -10.66 8.40
CA LEU A 56 -8.23 -12.08 8.45
C LEU A 56 -7.49 -12.45 9.75
N ASN A 57 -6.62 -11.58 10.26
CA ASN A 57 -5.94 -11.83 11.54
C ASN A 57 -6.92 -11.83 12.73
N GLN A 58 -7.93 -10.97 12.73
CA GLN A 58 -8.98 -10.96 13.76
C GLN A 58 -9.86 -12.21 13.71
N LEU A 59 -10.17 -12.75 12.51
CA LEU A 59 -10.91 -14.00 12.38
C LEU A 59 -10.12 -15.20 12.90
N HIS A 60 -8.80 -15.24 12.67
CA HIS A 60 -7.96 -16.33 13.19
C HIS A 60 -7.92 -16.34 14.73
N LEU A 61 -7.77 -15.16 15.36
CA LEU A 61 -7.78 -15.02 16.82
C LEU A 61 -9.15 -15.34 17.46
N ALA A 62 -10.25 -15.20 16.72
CA ALA A 62 -11.60 -15.49 17.22
C ALA A 62 -11.99 -16.98 17.17
N MET A 63 -11.21 -17.84 16.50
CA MET A 63 -11.47 -19.28 16.43
C MET A 63 -10.67 -20.11 17.45
N ASP A 64 -9.73 -19.49 18.17
CA ASP A 64 -8.91 -20.09 19.23
C ASP A 64 -9.40 -19.69 20.66
N GLY A 65 -10.63 -19.16 20.77
CA GLY A 65 -11.26 -18.69 22.02
C GLY A 65 -12.40 -19.56 22.51
#